data_AF-J2B2G6-F1
#
_entry.id   AF-J2B2G6-F1
#
_cell.length_a   1.000
_cell.length_b   1.000
_cell.length_c   1.000
_cell.angle_alpha   90.00
_cell.angle_beta   90.00
_cell.angle_gamma   90.00
#
_symmetry.space_group_name_H-M   'P 1'
#
loop_
_entity.id
_entity.type
_entity.pdbx_description
1 polymer ?
#
loop_
_entity_poly.entity_id
_entity_poly.type
_entity_poly.pdbx_seq_one_letter_code
_entity_poly.pdbx_strand_id
1 'polypeptide(L)'
;MKQVVLSWQGLIALLCVTGAMVMLPVFGAGATQPPSAGTVILIALIAIVAALISFAPLSTSLVATALFIGAHGTAWLLLGTLSGNEGFAGTSFFLLLAACWLLAWRCVTELSELKPTTPASQWLV
;
A
#
# COMPACT_ATOMS: atom_id res chain seq x y z
N MET A 1 6.09 9.37 22.86
CA MET A 1 5.98 8.10 22.11
C MET A 1 4.55 8.01 21.59
N LYS A 2 4.34 7.96 20.26
CA LYS A 2 3.00 7.82 19.67
C LYS A 2 2.46 6.45 20.10
N GLN A 3 1.25 6.40 20.69
CA GLN A 3 0.65 5.11 21.06
C GLN A 3 0.37 4.30 19.79
N VAL A 4 0.44 2.97 19.91
CA VAL A 4 0.04 2.07 18.82
C VAL A 4 -1.46 2.22 18.64
N VAL A 5 -1.88 2.99 17.63
CA VAL A 5 -3.28 3.10 17.25
C VAL A 5 -3.53 2.04 16.19
N LEU A 6 -4.48 1.15 16.47
CA LEU A 6 -4.85 0.11 15.52
C LEU A 6 -5.51 0.77 14.30
N SER A 7 -4.76 0.92 13.21
CA SER A 7 -5.26 1.45 11.95
C SER A 7 -6.16 0.42 11.28
N TRP A 8 -7.48 0.64 11.29
CA TRP A 8 -8.40 -0.23 10.56
C TRP A 8 -8.04 -0.31 9.06
N GLN A 9 -7.54 0.78 8.48
CA GLN A 9 -7.09 0.85 7.08
C GLN A 9 -5.92 -0.12 6.83
N GLY A 10 -4.93 -0.11 7.74
CA GLY A 10 -3.79 -1.02 7.68
C GLY A 10 -4.18 -2.48 7.89
N LEU A 11 -5.14 -2.73 8.80
CA LEU A 11 -5.63 -4.08 9.09
C LEU A 11 -6.36 -4.67 7.89
N ILE A 12 -7.28 -3.92 7.29
CA ILE A 12 -8.01 -4.37 6.10
C ILE A 12 -7.05 -4.51 4.92
N ALA A 13 -6.07 -3.61 4.74
CA ALA A 13 -5.04 -3.76 3.71
C ALA A 13 -4.27 -5.08 3.88
N LEU A 14 -3.86 -5.42 5.11
CA LEU A 14 -3.16 -6.67 5.38
C LEU A 14 -4.04 -7.90 5.05
N LEU A 15 -5.33 -7.87 5.44
CA LEU A 15 -6.29 -8.91 5.09
C LEU A 15 -6.47 -9.05 3.58
N CYS A 16 -6.53 -7.94 2.83
CA CYS A 16 -6.58 -7.96 1.37
C CYS A 16 -5.33 -8.61 0.76
N VAL A 17 -4.13 -8.29 1.25
CA VAL A 17 -2.89 -8.91 0.75
C VAL A 17 -2.87 -10.41 1.08
N THR A 18 -3.23 -10.81 2.30
CA THR A 18 -3.33 -12.23 2.67
C THR A 18 -4.36 -12.96 1.80
N GLY A 19 -5.53 -12.37 1.58
CA GLY A 19 -6.56 -12.91 0.70
C GLY A 19 -6.08 -13.05 -0.74
N ALA A 20 -5.32 -12.06 -1.25
CA ALA A 20 -4.74 -12.13 -2.57
C ALA A 20 -3.76 -13.29 -2.72
N MET A 21 -2.95 -13.57 -1.70
CA MET A 21 -2.01 -14.70 -1.72
C MET A 21 -2.71 -16.06 -1.71
N VAL A 22 -3.88 -16.16 -1.06
CA VAL A 22 -4.72 -17.36 -1.10
C VAL A 22 -5.40 -17.54 -2.46
N MET A 23 -5.72 -16.44 -3.15
CA MET A 23 -6.46 -16.43 -4.42
C MET A 23 -5.57 -16.30 -5.66
N LEU A 24 -4.31 -16.73 -5.59
CA LEU A 24 -3.44 -16.80 -6.76
C LEU A 24 -3.99 -17.81 -7.80
N PRO A 25 -3.72 -17.60 -9.11
CA PRO A 25 -2.80 -16.64 -9.71
C PRO A 25 -3.34 -15.20 -9.84
N VAL A 26 -2.44 -14.23 -10.02
CA VAL A 26 -2.77 -12.79 -10.22
C VAL A 26 -3.57 -12.56 -11.51
N PHE A 27 -3.27 -13.33 -12.56
CA PHE A 27 -4.00 -13.32 -13.82
C PHE A 27 -4.53 -14.72 -14.13
N GLY A 28 -5.72 -14.77 -14.73
CA GLY A 28 -6.40 -16.01 -15.10
C GLY A 28 -5.71 -16.76 -16.25
N ALA A 29 -6.22 -17.96 -16.54
CA ALA A 29 -5.77 -18.75 -17.68
C ALA A 29 -5.96 -17.98 -18.99
N GLY A 30 -4.94 -17.96 -19.84
CA GLY A 30 -4.94 -17.21 -21.11
C GLY A 30 -4.14 -15.91 -21.09
N ALA A 31 -3.67 -15.46 -19.92
CA ALA A 31 -2.73 -14.35 -19.81
C ALA A 31 -1.44 -14.63 -20.61
N THR A 32 -1.03 -13.68 -21.45
CA THR A 32 0.08 -13.91 -22.40
C THR A 32 1.45 -13.70 -21.78
N GLN A 33 1.55 -12.87 -20.73
CA GLN A 33 2.79 -12.48 -20.07
C GLN A 33 2.61 -12.45 -18.54
N PRO A 34 2.18 -13.54 -17.90
CA PRO A 34 1.94 -13.54 -16.47
C PRO A 34 3.23 -13.19 -15.70
N PRO A 35 3.14 -12.39 -14.62
CA PRO A 35 4.31 -12.01 -13.85
C PRO A 35 4.96 -13.23 -13.20
N SER A 36 6.29 -13.19 -13.06
CA SER A 36 7.02 -14.24 -12.36
C SER A 36 6.58 -14.34 -10.90
N ALA A 37 6.74 -15.53 -10.29
CA ALA A 37 6.47 -15.71 -8.86
C ALA A 37 7.28 -14.73 -7.99
N GLY A 38 8.54 -14.45 -8.37
CA GLY A 38 9.38 -13.47 -7.68
C GLY A 38 8.80 -12.06 -7.71
N THR A 39 8.23 -11.63 -8.84
CA THR A 39 7.55 -10.34 -8.98
C THR A 39 6.32 -10.26 -8.07
N VAL A 40 5.50 -11.31 -8.03
CA VAL A 40 4.30 -11.38 -7.17
C VAL A 40 4.68 -11.35 -5.69
N ILE A 41 5.71 -12.12 -5.29
CA ILE A 41 6.24 -12.12 -3.92
C ILE A 41 6.74 -10.74 -3.54
N LEU A 42 7.50 -10.06 -4.41
CA LEU A 42 8.00 -8.71 -4.14
C LEU A 42 6.86 -7.71 -3.93
N ILE A 43 5.85 -7.72 -4.80
CA ILE A 43 4.65 -6.86 -4.67
C ILE A 43 3.97 -7.10 -3.32
N ALA A 44 3.72 -8.36 -2.97
CA ALA A 44 3.08 -8.73 -1.71
C ALA A 44 3.91 -8.33 -0.49
N LEU A 45 5.23 -8.54 -0.53
CA LEU A 45 6.13 -8.18 0.57
C LEU A 45 6.15 -6.67 0.80
N ILE A 46 6.24 -5.84 -0.25
CA ILE A 46 6.19 -4.38 -0.10
C ILE A 46 4.86 -3.95 0.51
N ALA A 47 3.74 -4.53 0.06
CA ALA A 47 2.41 -4.23 0.60
C ALA A 47 2.26 -4.63 2.07
N ILE A 48 2.76 -5.82 2.45
CA ILE A 48 2.78 -6.32 3.83
C ILE A 48 3.62 -5.40 4.72
N VAL A 49 4.84 -5.06 4.30
CA VAL A 49 5.73 -4.18 5.07
C VAL A 49 5.09 -2.80 5.27
N ALA A 50 4.50 -2.22 4.22
CA ALA A 50 3.78 -0.96 4.33
C ALA A 50 2.58 -1.04 5.29
N ALA A 51 1.79 -2.11 5.21
CA ALA A 51 0.68 -2.36 6.14
C ALA A 51 1.17 -2.49 7.59
N LEU A 52 2.27 -3.21 7.83
CA LEU A 52 2.85 -3.34 9.17
C LEU A 52 3.38 -2.01 9.72
N ILE A 53 4.01 -1.18 8.88
CA ILE A 53 4.47 0.16 9.26
C ILE A 53 3.31 1.05 9.71
N SER A 54 2.09 0.83 9.19
CA SER A 54 0.91 1.61 9.59
C SER A 54 0.53 1.50 11.08
N PHE A 55 1.06 0.47 11.77
CA PHE A 55 0.89 0.22 13.20
C PHE A 55 2.12 0.58 14.04
N ALA A 56 3.25 0.91 13.39
CA ALA A 56 4.50 1.09 14.07
C ALA A 56 4.49 2.38 14.91
N PRO A 57 5.13 2.40 16.10
CA PRO A 57 5.21 3.58 16.97
C PRO A 57 6.26 4.60 16.46
N LEU A 58 6.21 4.92 15.16
CA LEU A 58 7.09 5.87 14.48
C LEU A 58 6.47 7.28 14.47
N SER A 59 7.25 8.28 14.06
CA SER A 59 6.72 9.63 13.86
C SER A 59 5.74 9.66 12.68
N THR A 60 4.72 10.51 12.74
CA THR A 60 3.71 10.67 11.69
C THR A 60 4.33 10.90 10.30
N SER A 61 5.40 11.70 10.23
CA SER A 61 6.12 11.96 8.97
C SER A 61 6.80 10.72 8.40
N LEU A 62 7.45 9.90 9.25
CA LEU A 62 8.08 8.66 8.81
C LEU A 62 7.04 7.63 8.35
N VAL A 63 5.93 7.49 9.08
CA VAL A 63 4.83 6.59 8.68
C VAL A 63 4.24 7.04 7.34
N ALA A 64 3.91 8.32 7.19
CA ALA A 64 3.37 8.87 5.95
C ALA A 64 4.31 8.64 4.76
N THR A 65 5.61 8.88 4.94
CA THR A 65 6.63 8.68 3.90
C THR A 65 6.73 7.21 3.47
N ALA A 66 6.81 6.31 4.45
CA ALA A 66 6.89 4.88 4.18
C ALA A 66 5.62 4.35 3.48
N LEU A 67 4.43 4.80 3.92
CA LEU A 67 3.17 4.43 3.28
C LEU A 67 3.03 5.02 1.87
N PHE A 68 3.52 6.24 1.64
CA PHE A 68 3.55 6.83 0.30
C PHE A 68 4.36 5.95 -0.65
N ILE A 69 5.60 5.63 -0.27
CA ILE A 69 6.49 4.79 -1.08
C ILE A 69 5.90 3.39 -1.25
N GLY A 70 5.43 2.77 -0.17
CA GLY A 70 4.87 1.42 -0.18
C GLY A 70 3.62 1.31 -1.04
N ALA A 71 2.63 2.17 -0.84
CA ALA A 71 1.37 2.13 -1.58
C ALA A 71 1.58 2.35 -3.08
N HIS A 72 2.32 3.41 -3.46
CA HIS A 72 2.52 3.77 -4.85
C HIS A 72 3.54 2.87 -5.54
N GLY A 73 4.58 2.43 -4.83
CA GLY A 73 5.57 1.47 -5.35
C GLY A 73 4.94 0.11 -5.64
N THR A 74 4.15 -0.43 -4.70
CA THR A 74 3.38 -1.67 -4.94
C THR A 74 2.41 -1.49 -6.09
N ALA A 75 1.64 -0.39 -6.13
CA ALA A 75 0.69 -0.13 -7.21
C ALA A 75 1.37 0.00 -8.57
N TRP A 76 2.50 0.70 -8.65
CA TRP A 76 3.29 0.86 -9.87
C TRP A 76 3.77 -0.49 -10.41
N LEU A 77 4.35 -1.33 -9.54
CA LEU A 77 4.79 -2.68 -9.91
C LEU A 77 3.61 -3.54 -10.36
N LEU A 78 2.50 -3.53 -9.61
CA LEU A 78 1.31 -4.30 -9.93
C LEU A 78 0.70 -3.89 -11.28
N LEU A 79 0.50 -2.59 -11.51
CA LEU A 79 -0.03 -2.07 -12.77
C LEU A 79 0.93 -2.32 -13.94
N GLY A 80 2.24 -2.31 -13.69
CA GLY A 80 3.26 -2.69 -14.68
C GLY A 80 3.09 -4.12 -15.19
N THR A 81 2.48 -5.02 -14.40
CA THR A 81 2.16 -6.39 -14.83
C THR A 81 0.90 -6.49 -15.70
N LEU A 82 0.10 -5.42 -15.80
CA LEU A 82 -1.16 -5.44 -16.56
C LEU A 82 -0.94 -5.40 -18.08
N SER A 83 0.14 -4.76 -18.53
CA SER A 83 0.49 -4.66 -19.95
C SER A 83 0.67 -6.05 -20.58
N GLY A 84 -0.12 -6.38 -21.60
CA GLY A 84 -0.16 -7.68 -22.25
C GLY A 84 -0.99 -8.75 -21.52
N ASN A 85 -1.57 -8.43 -20.36
CA ASN A 85 -2.46 -9.30 -19.59
C ASN A 85 -3.85 -8.68 -19.40
N GLU A 86 -4.21 -7.70 -20.23
CA GLU A 86 -5.47 -6.97 -20.15
C GLU A 86 -6.66 -7.94 -20.30
N GLY A 87 -7.70 -7.74 -19.49
CA GLY A 87 -8.88 -8.61 -19.48
C GLY A 87 -8.71 -9.91 -18.68
N PHE A 88 -7.49 -10.24 -18.24
CA PHE A 88 -7.23 -11.46 -17.45
C PHE A 88 -6.97 -11.19 -15.97
N ALA A 89 -7.08 -9.95 -15.49
CA ALA A 89 -6.85 -9.62 -14.07
C ALA A 89 -7.82 -10.39 -13.16
N GLY A 90 -7.25 -11.20 -12.25
CA GLY A 90 -8.01 -12.03 -11.33
C GLY A 90 -8.36 -11.33 -10.02
N THR A 91 -9.08 -12.02 -9.14
CA THR A 91 -9.48 -11.49 -7.83
C THR A 91 -8.28 -11.06 -6.98
N SER A 92 -7.18 -11.80 -7.03
CA SER A 92 -5.95 -11.46 -6.30
C SER A 92 -5.32 -10.15 -6.77
N PHE A 93 -5.38 -9.82 -8.08
CA PHE A 93 -4.95 -8.52 -8.60
C PHE A 93 -5.75 -7.38 -7.96
N PHE A 94 -7.07 -7.49 -7.94
CA PHE A 94 -7.93 -6.46 -7.38
C PHE A 94 -7.82 -6.35 -5.85
N LEU A 95 -7.58 -7.46 -5.15
CA LEU A 95 -7.30 -7.43 -3.71
C LEU A 95 -5.98 -6.70 -3.40
N LEU A 96 -4.92 -6.94 -4.18
CA LEU A 96 -3.66 -6.18 -4.04
C LEU A 96 -3.87 -4.70 -4.36
N LEU A 97 -4.63 -4.38 -5.42
CA LEU A 97 -4.96 -3.00 -5.78
C LEU A 97 -5.77 -2.29 -4.68
N ALA A 98 -6.75 -2.99 -4.08
CA ALA A 98 -7.52 -2.48 -2.95
C ALA A 98 -6.63 -2.25 -1.71
N ALA A 99 -5.66 -3.14 -1.44
CA ALA A 99 -4.68 -2.93 -0.39
C ALA A 99 -3.84 -1.68 -0.64
N CYS A 100 -3.34 -1.46 -1.86
CA CYS A 100 -2.62 -0.24 -2.23
C CYS A 100 -3.47 1.02 -1.98
N TRP A 101 -4.75 0.99 -2.37
CA TRP A 101 -5.67 2.10 -2.16
C TRP A 101 -5.89 2.39 -0.66
N LEU A 102 -6.11 1.37 0.18
CA LEU A 102 -6.24 1.52 1.63
C LEU A 102 -4.97 2.08 2.29
N LEU A 103 -3.79 1.63 1.84
CA LEU A 103 -2.51 2.15 2.33
C LEU A 103 -2.27 3.60 1.91
N ALA A 104 -2.67 3.97 0.68
CA ALA A 104 -2.65 5.36 0.22
C ALA A 104 -3.61 6.23 1.04
N TRP A 105 -4.81 5.74 1.37
CA TRP A 105 -5.71 6.44 2.28
C TRP A 105 -5.08 6.62 3.67
N ARG A 106 -4.45 5.57 4.21
CA ARG A 106 -3.73 5.67 5.49
C ARG A 106 -2.59 6.68 5.44
N CYS A 107 -1.88 6.78 4.31
CA CYS A 107 -0.88 7.81 4.07
C CYS A 107 -1.50 9.22 4.19
N VAL A 108 -2.62 9.48 3.51
CA VAL A 108 -3.33 10.76 3.58
C VAL A 108 -3.82 11.06 5.00
N THR A 109 -4.30 10.06 5.75
CA THR A 109 -4.66 10.21 7.17
C THR A 109 -3.47 10.75 7.99
N GLU A 110 -2.29 10.14 7.85
CA GLU A 110 -1.09 10.58 8.57
C GLU A 110 -0.61 11.96 8.11
N LEU A 111 -0.62 12.25 6.80
CA LEU A 111 -0.26 13.57 6.28
C LEU A 111 -1.18 14.67 6.84
N SER A 112 -2.47 14.37 7.01
CA SER A 112 -3.46 15.31 7.54
C SER A 112 -3.26 15.61 9.04
N GLU A 113 -2.56 14.75 9.78
CA GLU A 113 -2.21 14.98 11.19
C GLU A 113 -1.00 15.90 11.37
N LEU A 114 -0.23 16.16 10.31
CA LEU A 114 0.96 17.00 10.39
C LEU A 114 0.57 18.45 10.69
N LYS A 115 1.20 19.03 11.72
CA LYS A 115 1.02 20.43 12.11
C LYS A 115 2.28 21.23 11.73
N PRO A 116 2.13 22.48 11.24
CA PRO A 116 3.26 23.38 11.06
C PRO A 116 4.02 23.57 12.37
N THR A 117 5.34 23.52 12.30
CA THR A 117 6.22 23.75 13.46
C THR A 117 6.56 25.23 13.67
N THR A 118 6.28 26.08 12.69
CA THR A 118 6.54 27.53 12.76
C THR A 118 5.32 28.27 13.33
N PRO A 119 5.49 29.13 14.35
CA PRO A 119 4.42 29.99 14.87
C PRO A 119 3.88 30.92 13.78
N ALA A 120 2.55 31.08 13.70
CA ALA A 120 1.90 31.98 12.73
C ALA A 120 2.43 33.43 12.80
N SER A 121 2.88 33.88 13.99
CA SER A 121 3.44 35.22 14.22
C SER A 121 4.74 35.48 13.45
N GLN A 122 5.48 34.44 13.04
CA GLN A 122 6.73 34.58 12.30
C GLN A 122 6.50 34.85 10.80
N TRP A 123 5.27 34.69 10.30
CA TRP A 123 4.89 34.96 8.91
C TRP A 123 4.38 36.38 8.66
N LEU A 124 4.24 37.20 9.71
CA LEU A 124 3.69 38.56 9.66
C LEU A 124 4.78 39.65 9.74
N VAL A 125 6.05 39.30 9.50
CA VAL A 125 7.19 40.23 9.50
C VAL A 125 7.80 40.31 8.11
#